data_AF-A0A0D2GMD8-F1
#
_entry.id   AF-A0A0D2GMD8-F1
#
_cell.length_a   1.000
_cell.length_b   1.000
_cell.length_c   1.000
_cell.angle_alpha   90.00
_cell.angle_beta   90.00
_cell.angle_gamma   90.00
#
_symmetry.space_group_name_H-M   'P 1'
#
loop_
_entity.id
_entity.type
_entity.pdbx_description
1 polymer ?
#
loop_
_entity_poly.entity_id
_entity_poly.type
_entity_poly.pdbx_seq_one_letter_code
_entity_poly.pdbx_strand_id
1 'polypeptide(L)'
;MAPSFIEQPIGGWSAAPVARRAWWKEASVYQIYPSSFKDSNHDGIGDIPGILSKLDYIKELGVDAIWLCPVYKSPKVDMGYDIADYHEIDSDYGNLADLDRLIAAAHERGLNVVMDLVVNHTSDQHEWFQKSRSSKDNEYRQWYIWRKPRYDSQGNRYPPNNWWSYFHGSAWEYDEVTDEYYLHIFCAEQPDLNWEHPPLRRAIHDIMRFWLERGGLPDAPVTDRTTTWQQATIHYAAGPRLHEYLKEIGAILEEYGAFSVDGTFIFTLCFQDSSREEGWIF
;
A
#
# COMPACT_ATOMS: atom_id res chain seq x y z
N MET A 1 -6.04 72.97 -10.85
CA MET A 1 -5.63 71.87 -9.96
C MET A 1 -6.37 70.62 -10.41
N ALA A 2 -5.69 69.49 -10.54
CA ALA A 2 -6.26 68.16 -10.75
C ALA A 2 -5.42 67.17 -9.90
N PRO A 3 -5.99 66.07 -9.39
CA PRO A 3 -5.38 65.30 -8.32
C PRO A 3 -4.17 64.48 -8.79
N SER A 4 -3.20 64.31 -7.89
CA SER A 4 -2.09 63.38 -8.04
C SER A 4 -2.56 61.93 -7.91
N PHE A 5 -2.35 61.12 -8.95
CA PHE A 5 -2.37 59.68 -8.80
C PHE A 5 -1.07 59.22 -8.14
N ILE A 6 -1.18 58.50 -7.01
CA ILE A 6 -0.06 57.84 -6.37
C ILE A 6 0.01 56.43 -6.95
N GLU A 7 0.92 56.22 -7.90
CA GLU A 7 1.37 54.86 -8.21
C GLU A 7 2.20 54.36 -7.03
N GLN A 8 1.60 53.51 -6.19
CA GLN A 8 2.40 52.68 -5.28
C GLN A 8 3.06 51.57 -6.10
N PRO A 9 4.32 51.20 -5.80
CA PRO A 9 4.94 50.03 -6.42
C PRO A 9 4.09 48.81 -6.11
N ILE A 10 3.64 48.10 -7.16
CA ILE A 10 3.03 46.78 -6.99
C ILE A 10 4.02 45.89 -6.23
N GLY A 11 3.59 45.42 -5.05
CA GLY A 11 4.45 44.66 -4.15
C GLY A 11 5.04 43.46 -4.88
N GLY A 12 6.37 43.31 -4.82
CA GLY A 12 7.06 42.23 -5.50
C GLY A 12 6.50 40.89 -5.07
N TRP A 13 5.98 40.11 -6.03
CA TRP A 13 5.58 38.73 -5.80
C TRP A 13 6.80 37.98 -5.26
N SER A 14 6.75 37.56 -3.99
CA SER A 14 7.73 36.62 -3.47
C SER A 14 7.66 35.37 -4.35
N ALA A 15 8.78 35.01 -4.97
CA ALA A 15 8.83 33.81 -5.81
C ALA A 15 8.26 32.64 -5.02
N ALA A 16 7.28 31.94 -5.60
CA ALA A 16 6.72 30.75 -4.98
C ALA A 16 7.87 29.76 -4.68
N PRO A 17 7.84 29.06 -3.54
CA PRO A 17 8.88 28.09 -3.22
C PRO A 17 8.98 27.10 -4.38
N VAL A 18 10.20 26.88 -4.87
CA VAL A 18 10.44 25.97 -6.00
C VAL A 18 9.96 24.59 -5.59
N ALA A 19 8.88 24.12 -6.22
CA ALA A 19 8.30 22.82 -5.93
C ALA A 19 9.37 21.75 -6.18
N ARG A 20 9.77 21.06 -5.11
CA ARG A 20 10.82 20.04 -5.16
C ARG A 20 10.34 18.91 -6.09
N ARG A 21 11.18 18.53 -7.05
CA ARG A 21 10.84 17.40 -7.92
C ARG A 21 11.08 16.14 -7.11
N ALA A 22 10.02 15.36 -6.92
CA ALA A 22 9.79 14.23 -6.00
C ALA A 22 9.04 12.94 -6.58
N TRP A 23 9.59 11.77 -7.01
CA TRP A 23 9.14 10.95 -8.22
C TRP A 23 7.72 10.94 -8.90
N TRP A 24 6.59 11.24 -8.23
CA TRP A 24 5.28 10.57 -8.38
C TRP A 24 4.08 11.31 -9.07
N LYS A 25 4.23 12.50 -9.70
CA LYS A 25 3.23 13.19 -10.62
C LYS A 25 3.75 13.72 -11.94
N GLU A 26 5.06 13.91 -12.09
CA GLU A 26 5.64 13.97 -13.43
C GLU A 26 5.45 12.59 -14.09
N ALA A 27 5.38 11.55 -13.26
CA ALA A 27 4.91 10.22 -13.59
C ALA A 27 3.43 10.16 -13.99
N SER A 28 3.16 9.50 -15.12
CA SER A 28 1.85 8.94 -15.46
C SER A 28 1.74 7.50 -14.95
N VAL A 29 0.64 7.17 -14.27
CA VAL A 29 0.40 5.85 -13.66
C VAL A 29 -0.70 5.10 -14.41
N TYR A 30 -0.43 3.86 -14.80
CA TYR A 30 -1.41 2.96 -15.43
C TYR A 30 -1.93 1.93 -14.41
N GLN A 31 -3.19 2.05 -14.00
CA GLN A 31 -3.80 1.10 -13.07
C GLN A 31 -4.16 -0.21 -13.79
N ILE A 32 -3.83 -1.34 -13.18
CA ILE A 32 -4.05 -2.70 -13.66
C ILE A 32 -4.91 -3.46 -12.67
N TYR A 33 -6.11 -3.82 -13.10
CA TYR A 33 -6.99 -4.74 -12.38
C TYR A 33 -6.72 -6.18 -12.86
N PRO A 34 -6.02 -7.03 -12.08
CA PRO A 34 -5.35 -8.23 -12.60
C PRO A 34 -6.27 -9.15 -13.38
N SER A 35 -7.37 -9.58 -12.73
CA SER A 35 -8.34 -10.57 -13.21
C SER A 35 -9.02 -10.22 -14.54
N SER A 36 -8.94 -8.97 -15.01
CA SER A 36 -9.56 -8.51 -16.25
C SER A 36 -8.58 -7.89 -17.26
N PHE A 37 -7.28 -7.90 -16.98
CA PHE A 37 -6.27 -7.29 -17.85
C PHE A 37 -5.78 -8.24 -18.96
N LYS A 38 -5.17 -9.37 -18.60
CA LYS A 38 -4.71 -10.37 -19.58
C LYS A 38 -4.52 -11.76 -18.95
N ASP A 39 -5.34 -12.72 -19.40
CA ASP A 39 -5.16 -14.17 -19.23
C ASP A 39 -3.90 -14.65 -19.98
N SER A 40 -3.06 -15.50 -19.38
CA SER A 40 -1.93 -16.16 -20.07
C SER A 40 -2.10 -17.68 -20.24
N ASN A 41 -2.97 -18.30 -19.44
CA ASN A 41 -3.04 -19.75 -19.24
C ASN A 41 -4.30 -20.42 -19.86
N HIS A 42 -5.27 -19.61 -20.31
CA HIS A 42 -6.58 -19.97 -20.84
C HIS A 42 -7.64 -20.49 -19.85
N ASP A 43 -7.58 -20.12 -18.57
CA ASP A 43 -8.66 -20.35 -17.60
C ASP A 43 -9.77 -19.27 -17.62
N GLY A 44 -9.52 -18.11 -18.23
CA GLY A 44 -10.44 -16.98 -18.35
C GLY A 44 -10.22 -15.84 -17.34
N ILE A 45 -9.25 -15.95 -16.44
CA ILE A 45 -8.86 -14.93 -15.45
C ILE A 45 -7.54 -14.27 -15.90
N GLY A 46 -7.41 -12.96 -15.69
CA GLY A 46 -6.16 -12.25 -15.95
C GLY A 46 -5.10 -12.44 -14.85
N ASP A 47 -3.85 -12.69 -15.25
CA ASP A 47 -2.78 -13.17 -14.38
C ASP A 47 -1.46 -12.37 -14.51
N ILE A 48 -0.50 -12.58 -13.60
CA ILE A 48 0.78 -11.86 -13.56
C ILE A 48 1.67 -12.14 -14.78
N PRO A 49 1.87 -13.39 -15.25
CA PRO A 49 2.53 -13.67 -16.53
C PRO A 49 1.87 -12.96 -17.74
N GLY A 50 0.56 -12.77 -17.72
CA GLY A 50 -0.22 -12.04 -18.71
C GLY A 50 0.06 -10.54 -18.67
N ILE A 51 0.17 -9.94 -17.48
CA ILE A 51 0.64 -8.56 -17.29
C ILE A 51 2.09 -8.40 -17.79
N LEU A 52 2.97 -9.33 -17.40
CA LEU A 52 4.37 -9.39 -17.86
C LEU A 52 4.46 -9.43 -19.39
N SER A 53 3.57 -10.17 -20.08
CA SER A 53 3.48 -10.22 -21.55
C SER A 53 3.06 -8.91 -22.22
N LYS A 54 2.75 -7.86 -21.44
CA LYS A 54 2.26 -6.55 -21.92
C LYS A 54 3.06 -5.36 -21.43
N LEU A 55 4.16 -5.55 -20.70
CA LEU A 55 5.02 -4.43 -20.26
C LEU A 55 5.56 -3.60 -21.43
N ASP A 56 5.86 -4.22 -22.58
CA ASP A 56 6.31 -3.50 -23.78
C ASP A 56 5.21 -2.54 -24.30
N TYR A 57 3.96 -3.01 -24.37
CA TYR A 57 2.78 -2.19 -24.73
C TYR A 57 2.52 -1.09 -23.70
N ILE A 58 2.61 -1.41 -22.40
CA ILE A 58 2.46 -0.43 -21.33
C ILE A 58 3.54 0.66 -21.45
N LYS A 59 4.79 0.31 -21.79
CA LYS A 59 5.82 1.34 -22.01
C LYS A 59 5.62 2.13 -23.30
N GLU A 60 5.06 1.52 -24.35
CA GLU A 60 4.66 2.23 -25.59
C GLU A 60 3.57 3.29 -25.34
N LEU A 61 2.68 3.09 -24.36
CA LEU A 61 1.72 4.12 -23.92
C LEU A 61 2.39 5.36 -23.30
N GLY A 62 3.70 5.31 -22.99
CA GLY A 62 4.45 6.43 -22.43
C GLY A 62 4.23 6.67 -20.94
N VAL A 63 3.77 5.66 -20.18
CA VAL A 63 3.63 5.75 -18.72
C VAL A 63 4.93 5.43 -17.98
N ASP A 64 4.97 5.82 -16.70
CA ASP A 64 6.16 5.76 -15.83
C ASP A 64 6.00 4.75 -14.70
N ALA A 65 4.76 4.36 -14.39
CA ALA A 65 4.47 3.33 -13.40
C ALA A 65 3.23 2.50 -13.75
N ILE A 66 3.21 1.26 -13.26
CA ILE A 66 1.99 0.44 -13.17
C ILE A 66 1.50 0.41 -11.73
N TRP A 67 0.19 0.55 -11.52
CA TRP A 67 -0.45 0.37 -10.22
C TRP A 67 -1.31 -0.89 -10.25
N LEU A 68 -0.81 -1.93 -9.59
CA LEU A 68 -1.42 -3.24 -9.50
C LEU A 68 -2.41 -3.27 -8.34
N CYS A 69 -3.70 -3.50 -8.65
CA CYS A 69 -4.73 -3.79 -7.65
C CYS A 69 -4.40 -5.13 -6.93
N PRO A 70 -5.02 -5.45 -5.78
CA PRO A 70 -4.60 -6.57 -4.94
C PRO A 70 -4.41 -7.92 -5.67
N VAL A 71 -3.21 -8.47 -5.56
CA VAL A 71 -2.83 -9.82 -6.05
C VAL A 71 -2.49 -10.79 -4.91
N TYR A 72 -2.68 -10.37 -3.67
CA TYR A 72 -2.49 -11.22 -2.48
C TYR A 72 -3.53 -12.32 -2.41
N LYS A 73 -3.18 -13.43 -1.77
CA LYS A 73 -4.06 -14.55 -1.45
C LYS A 73 -5.36 -14.06 -0.81
N SER A 74 -6.49 -14.29 -1.48
CA SER A 74 -7.79 -13.75 -1.08
C SER A 74 -8.95 -14.70 -1.43
N PRO A 75 -9.99 -14.81 -0.57
CA PRO A 75 -11.25 -15.46 -0.92
C PRO A 75 -12.05 -14.74 -2.03
N LYS A 76 -11.66 -13.51 -2.37
CA LYS A 76 -12.24 -12.63 -3.40
C LYS A 76 -13.70 -12.22 -3.14
N VAL A 77 -14.12 -12.16 -1.88
CA VAL A 77 -15.46 -11.63 -1.49
C VAL A 77 -15.62 -10.18 -1.91
N ASP A 78 -14.54 -9.39 -1.81
CA ASP A 78 -14.40 -8.05 -2.35
C ASP A 78 -13.25 -8.04 -3.38
N MET A 79 -13.28 -9.03 -4.29
CA MET A 79 -12.38 -9.15 -5.47
C MET A 79 -10.86 -9.05 -5.20
N GLY A 80 -10.39 -9.32 -3.98
CA GLY A 80 -8.98 -9.25 -3.61
C GLY A 80 -8.66 -8.25 -2.49
N TYR A 81 -9.57 -7.32 -2.18
CA TYR A 81 -9.40 -6.39 -1.06
C TYR A 81 -9.57 -7.10 0.30
N ASP A 82 -10.30 -8.22 0.35
CA ASP A 82 -10.32 -9.18 1.45
C ASP A 82 -9.06 -10.06 1.48
N ILE A 83 -7.93 -9.52 1.97
CA ILE A 83 -6.63 -10.22 2.00
C ILE A 83 -6.58 -11.28 3.13
N ALA A 84 -6.31 -12.54 2.79
CA ALA A 84 -6.17 -13.66 3.73
C ALA A 84 -4.71 -14.03 4.08
N ASP A 85 -3.73 -13.66 3.25
CA ASP A 85 -2.31 -13.59 3.65
C ASP A 85 -1.58 -12.50 2.85
N TYR A 86 -0.88 -11.61 3.55
CA TYR A 86 -0.08 -10.55 2.95
C TYR A 86 1.28 -11.01 2.39
N HIS A 87 1.70 -12.26 2.63
CA HIS A 87 3.01 -12.78 2.20
C HIS A 87 2.92 -13.76 1.02
N GLU A 88 1.70 -14.19 0.65
CA GLU A 88 1.45 -15.07 -0.48
C GLU A 88 0.70 -14.33 -1.60
N ILE A 89 1.08 -14.62 -2.84
CA ILE A 89 0.34 -14.24 -4.03
C ILE A 89 -0.75 -15.28 -4.29
N ASP A 90 -1.90 -14.80 -4.75
CA ASP A 90 -3.04 -15.65 -5.06
C ASP A 90 -2.77 -16.59 -6.24
N SER A 91 -3.16 -17.85 -6.11
CA SER A 91 -2.90 -18.89 -7.12
C SER A 91 -3.51 -18.61 -8.48
N ASP A 92 -4.60 -17.84 -8.53
CA ASP A 92 -5.28 -17.47 -9.78
C ASP A 92 -4.49 -16.39 -10.55
N TYR A 93 -3.57 -15.69 -9.88
CA TYR A 93 -2.71 -14.67 -10.48
C TYR A 93 -1.26 -15.13 -10.66
N GLY A 94 -0.83 -16.16 -9.93
CA GLY A 94 0.49 -16.78 -10.06
C GLY A 94 1.14 -17.09 -8.72
N ASN A 95 2.40 -16.71 -8.56
CA ASN A 95 3.16 -16.86 -7.31
C ASN A 95 4.18 -15.71 -7.11
N LEU A 96 4.86 -15.68 -5.95
CA LEU A 96 5.87 -14.65 -5.64
C LEU A 96 6.93 -14.50 -6.74
N ALA A 97 7.46 -15.59 -7.31
CA ALA A 97 8.47 -15.52 -8.37
C ALA A 97 7.90 -15.10 -9.75
N ASP A 98 6.58 -14.97 -9.89
CA ASP A 98 5.98 -14.31 -11.05
C ASP A 98 5.94 -12.79 -10.83
N LEU A 99 5.63 -12.36 -9.61
CA LEU A 99 5.66 -10.95 -9.21
C LEU A 99 7.10 -10.39 -9.18
N ASP A 100 8.06 -11.12 -8.63
CA ASP A 100 9.48 -10.73 -8.62
C ASP A 100 9.99 -10.54 -10.08
N ARG A 101 9.53 -11.41 -11.01
CA ARG A 101 9.81 -11.28 -12.45
C ARG A 101 9.07 -10.10 -13.10
N LEU A 102 7.83 -9.80 -12.69
CA LEU A 102 7.08 -8.62 -13.15
C LEU A 102 7.81 -7.33 -12.73
N ILE A 103 8.26 -7.24 -11.47
CA ILE A 103 8.98 -6.08 -10.92
C ILE A 103 10.30 -5.87 -11.67
N ALA A 104 11.14 -6.90 -11.79
CA ALA A 104 12.41 -6.81 -12.50
C ALA A 104 12.22 -6.39 -13.98
N ALA A 105 11.28 -7.04 -14.70
CA ALA A 105 11.03 -6.72 -16.10
C ALA A 105 10.38 -5.33 -16.31
N ALA A 106 9.66 -4.80 -15.31
CA ALA A 106 9.15 -3.44 -15.33
C ALA A 106 10.28 -2.41 -15.12
N HIS A 107 11.18 -2.66 -14.16
CA HIS A 107 12.37 -1.84 -13.91
C HIS A 107 13.30 -1.78 -15.12
N GLU A 108 13.57 -2.91 -15.79
CA GLU A 108 14.29 -2.97 -17.09
C GLU A 108 13.75 -1.95 -18.13
N ARG A 109 12.44 -1.72 -18.13
CA ARG A 109 11.72 -0.85 -19.08
C ARG A 109 11.56 0.59 -18.57
N GLY A 110 11.93 0.88 -17.33
CA GLY A 110 11.63 2.14 -16.68
C GLY A 110 10.14 2.31 -16.41
N LEU A 111 9.51 1.27 -15.87
CA LEU A 111 8.21 1.31 -15.22
C LEU A 111 8.44 1.03 -13.73
N ASN A 112 8.09 1.96 -12.85
CA ASN A 112 7.99 1.67 -11.42
C ASN A 112 6.78 0.75 -11.19
N VAL A 113 6.87 -0.15 -10.22
CA VAL A 113 5.73 -1.02 -9.85
C VAL A 113 5.14 -0.52 -8.55
N VAL A 114 3.84 -0.33 -8.55
CA VAL A 114 3.05 0.14 -7.41
C VAL A 114 2.03 -0.95 -7.07
N MET A 115 1.86 -1.28 -5.80
CA MET A 115 0.89 -2.26 -5.31
C MET A 115 -0.03 -1.63 -4.26
N ASP A 116 -1.32 -1.95 -4.32
CA ASP A 116 -2.22 -1.68 -3.20
C ASP A 116 -1.82 -2.46 -1.96
N LEU A 117 -1.97 -1.84 -0.80
CA LEU A 117 -1.76 -2.40 0.53
C LEU A 117 -3.02 -2.12 1.36
N VAL A 118 -3.95 -3.08 1.34
CA VAL A 118 -5.23 -2.97 2.04
C VAL A 118 -5.04 -3.36 3.49
N VAL A 119 -4.89 -2.37 4.37
CA VAL A 119 -4.58 -2.58 5.80
C VAL A 119 -5.53 -1.86 6.77
N ASN A 120 -6.68 -1.38 6.27
CA ASN A 120 -7.81 -1.02 7.15
C ASN A 120 -8.47 -2.27 7.76
N HIS A 121 -8.53 -3.36 7.00
CA HIS A 121 -9.13 -4.64 7.36
C HIS A 121 -8.29 -5.79 6.81
N THR A 122 -8.57 -7.02 7.26
CA THR A 122 -8.14 -8.26 6.57
C THR A 122 -9.38 -9.02 6.09
N SER A 123 -9.21 -10.12 5.38
CA SER A 123 -10.24 -11.17 5.32
C SER A 123 -10.51 -11.77 6.71
N ASP A 124 -11.71 -12.27 6.95
CA ASP A 124 -12.02 -13.12 8.12
C ASP A 124 -11.28 -14.46 8.08
N GLN A 125 -10.87 -14.93 6.90
CA GLN A 125 -10.03 -16.13 6.71
C GLN A 125 -8.56 -15.89 7.15
N HIS A 126 -8.15 -14.62 7.35
CA HIS A 126 -6.79 -14.28 7.75
C HIS A 126 -6.43 -14.89 9.11
N GLU A 127 -5.21 -15.43 9.24
CA GLU A 127 -4.78 -16.18 10.42
C GLU A 127 -4.96 -15.39 11.73
N TRP A 128 -4.69 -14.08 11.68
CA TRP A 128 -4.90 -13.16 12.80
C TRP A 128 -6.36 -13.08 13.25
N PHE A 129 -7.33 -13.05 12.32
CA PHE A 129 -8.76 -13.00 12.69
C PHE A 129 -9.23 -14.35 13.23
N GLN A 130 -8.82 -15.45 12.60
CA GLN A 130 -9.11 -16.81 13.07
C GLN A 130 -8.56 -17.04 14.50
N LYS A 131 -7.38 -16.51 14.82
CA LYS A 131 -6.88 -16.46 16.20
C LYS A 131 -7.71 -15.52 17.08
N SER A 132 -7.98 -14.29 16.63
CA SER A 132 -8.74 -13.27 17.36
C SER A 132 -10.19 -13.67 17.70
N ARG A 133 -10.84 -14.53 16.90
CA ARG A 133 -12.19 -15.02 17.16
C ARG A 133 -12.22 -16.30 18.00
N SER A 134 -11.08 -16.99 18.18
CA SER A 134 -11.05 -18.27 18.89
C SER A 134 -11.34 -18.15 20.40
N SER A 135 -10.99 -17.03 21.03
CA SER A 135 -11.37 -16.70 22.42
C SER A 135 -11.17 -15.21 22.73
N LYS A 136 -11.73 -14.73 23.85
CA LYS A 136 -11.53 -13.35 24.34
C LYS A 136 -10.14 -13.11 24.94
N ASP A 137 -9.43 -14.18 25.30
CA ASP A 137 -8.12 -14.13 25.96
C ASP A 137 -6.96 -14.41 24.99
N ASN A 138 -7.24 -14.56 23.69
CA ASN A 138 -6.24 -14.77 22.65
C ASN A 138 -5.37 -13.51 22.46
N GLU A 139 -4.06 -13.66 22.22
CA GLU A 139 -3.14 -12.54 22.01
C GLU A 139 -3.51 -11.66 20.79
N TYR A 140 -4.18 -12.24 19.79
CA TYR A 140 -4.68 -11.52 18.62
C TYR A 140 -6.02 -10.81 18.88
N ARG A 141 -6.69 -11.00 20.03
CA ARG A 141 -8.03 -10.42 20.30
C ARG A 141 -8.06 -8.90 20.20
N GLN A 142 -6.96 -8.21 20.51
CA GLN A 142 -6.86 -6.76 20.40
C GLN A 142 -6.44 -6.25 19.02
N TRP A 143 -6.21 -7.14 18.04
CA TRP A 143 -5.85 -6.76 16.66
C TRP A 143 -7.08 -6.37 15.84
N TYR A 144 -8.29 -6.66 16.32
CA TYR A 144 -9.56 -6.31 15.68
C TYR A 144 -10.51 -5.61 16.67
N ILE A 145 -11.52 -4.91 16.15
CA ILE A 145 -12.37 -4.04 16.96
C ILE A 145 -13.60 -4.81 17.49
N TRP A 146 -13.44 -5.49 18.62
CA TRP A 146 -14.49 -6.26 19.31
C TRP A 146 -15.27 -5.44 20.34
N ARG A 147 -16.60 -5.59 20.40
CA ARG A 147 -17.49 -4.88 21.36
C ARG A 147 -18.69 -5.76 21.75
N LYS A 148 -19.18 -5.61 22.98
CA LYS A 148 -20.33 -6.37 23.48
C LYS A 148 -21.66 -5.93 22.84
N PRO A 149 -22.63 -6.86 22.70
CA PRO A 149 -24.01 -6.50 22.36
C PRO A 149 -24.60 -5.48 23.34
N ARG A 150 -25.52 -4.66 22.82
CA ARG A 150 -26.46 -3.89 23.64
C ARG A 150 -27.80 -4.62 23.65
N TYR A 151 -28.60 -4.41 24.69
CA TYR A 151 -29.95 -4.95 24.79
C TYR A 151 -30.95 -3.84 25.13
N ASP A 152 -32.18 -3.97 24.65
CA ASP A 152 -33.30 -3.12 25.08
C ASP A 152 -33.98 -3.67 26.35
N SER A 153 -35.07 -3.02 26.78
CA SER A 153 -35.88 -3.45 27.92
C SER A 153 -36.74 -4.71 27.68
N GLN A 154 -36.72 -5.27 26.47
CA GLN A 154 -37.41 -6.51 26.09
C GLN A 154 -36.43 -7.69 25.95
N GLY A 155 -35.11 -7.44 25.94
CA GLY A 155 -34.07 -8.43 25.74
C GLY A 155 -33.63 -8.61 24.29
N ASN A 156 -34.06 -7.75 23.36
CA ASN A 156 -33.65 -7.80 21.96
C ASN A 156 -32.17 -7.40 21.83
N ARG A 157 -31.39 -8.18 21.05
CA ARG A 157 -29.94 -7.97 20.84
C ARG A 157 -29.69 -6.89 19.76
N TYR A 158 -28.82 -5.93 20.04
CA TYR A 158 -28.46 -4.84 19.14
C TYR A 158 -26.93 -4.63 19.03
N PRO A 159 -26.44 -4.14 17.87
CA PRO A 159 -25.04 -3.80 17.69
C PRO A 159 -24.58 -2.64 18.59
N PRO A 160 -23.26 -2.46 18.80
CA PRO A 160 -22.68 -1.51 19.75
C PRO A 160 -23.01 -0.04 19.49
N ASN A 161 -23.21 0.32 18.22
CA ASN A 161 -23.72 1.63 17.79
C ASN A 161 -24.69 1.43 16.61
N ASN A 162 -24.94 2.47 15.80
CA ASN A 162 -25.83 2.46 14.63
C ASN A 162 -25.08 2.76 13.32
N TRP A 163 -23.78 2.44 13.25
CA TRP A 163 -22.99 2.61 12.02
C TRP A 163 -23.43 1.62 10.93
N TRP A 164 -23.31 2.09 9.69
CA TRP A 164 -23.76 1.41 8.48
C TRP A 164 -22.54 1.02 7.65
N SER A 165 -22.49 -0.22 7.15
CA SER A 165 -21.40 -0.69 6.26
C SER A 165 -21.50 0.00 4.90
N TYR A 166 -20.36 0.29 4.26
CA TYR A 166 -20.32 0.88 2.91
C TYR A 166 -21.09 0.07 1.86
N PHE A 167 -21.25 -1.24 2.08
CA PHE A 167 -21.96 -2.12 1.16
C PHE A 167 -23.40 -2.42 1.62
N HIS A 168 -23.61 -2.96 2.83
CA HIS A 168 -24.97 -3.19 3.33
C HIS A 168 -25.12 -3.25 4.86
N GLY A 169 -26.22 -2.69 5.38
CA GLY A 169 -26.69 -2.97 6.72
C GLY A 169 -25.78 -2.46 7.83
N SER A 170 -25.66 -3.22 8.92
CA SER A 170 -24.81 -2.86 10.05
C SER A 170 -23.33 -2.91 9.67
N ALA A 171 -22.52 -2.01 10.24
CA ALA A 171 -21.06 -2.14 10.24
C ALA A 171 -20.54 -3.07 11.37
N TRP A 172 -21.39 -3.96 11.88
CA TRP A 172 -21.10 -4.85 13.00
C TRP A 172 -21.77 -6.20 12.80
N GLU A 173 -20.97 -7.27 12.76
CA GLU A 173 -21.44 -8.66 12.65
C GLU A 173 -21.17 -9.42 13.95
N TYR A 174 -22.00 -10.40 14.28
CA TYR A 174 -22.02 -11.08 15.57
C TYR A 174 -21.30 -12.43 15.54
N ASP A 175 -20.31 -12.59 16.41
CA ASP A 175 -19.64 -13.87 16.61
C ASP A 175 -20.29 -14.62 17.78
N GLU A 176 -21.15 -15.58 17.48
CA GLU A 176 -21.83 -16.44 18.48
C GLU A 176 -20.83 -17.26 19.33
N VAL A 177 -19.58 -17.44 18.87
CA VAL A 177 -18.51 -18.12 19.64
C VAL A 177 -18.03 -17.25 20.80
N THR A 178 -17.92 -15.93 20.60
CA THR A 178 -17.44 -14.99 21.61
C THR A 178 -18.49 -14.00 22.13
N ASP A 179 -19.77 -14.16 21.82
CA ASP A 179 -20.87 -13.35 22.40
C ASP A 179 -20.64 -11.82 22.24
N GLU A 180 -19.96 -11.44 21.15
CA GLU A 180 -19.47 -10.09 20.88
C GLU A 180 -19.57 -9.79 19.38
N TYR A 181 -19.82 -8.51 19.06
CA TYR A 181 -19.75 -8.00 17.71
C TYR A 181 -18.30 -7.64 17.36
N TYR A 182 -17.90 -7.84 16.11
CA TYR A 182 -16.71 -7.22 15.51
C TYR A 182 -17.11 -6.15 14.50
N LEU A 183 -16.28 -5.10 14.36
CA LEU A 183 -16.49 -4.06 13.36
C LEU A 183 -16.11 -4.60 11.96
N HIS A 184 -16.94 -4.29 10.97
CA HIS A 184 -16.60 -4.37 9.56
C HIS A 184 -17.20 -3.15 8.84
N ILE A 185 -16.36 -2.28 8.28
CA ILE A 185 -16.79 -1.09 7.54
C ILE A 185 -17.25 -1.47 6.10
N PHE A 186 -16.84 -2.64 5.62
CA PHE A 186 -17.10 -3.18 4.28
C PHE A 186 -17.93 -4.48 4.38
N CYS A 187 -17.60 -5.56 3.65
CA CYS A 187 -18.25 -6.88 3.79
C CYS A 187 -18.08 -7.43 5.22
N ALA A 188 -18.94 -8.36 5.65
CA ALA A 188 -18.79 -9.02 6.96
C ALA A 188 -17.45 -9.78 7.04
N GLU A 189 -17.03 -10.31 5.90
CA GLU A 189 -15.77 -11.01 5.66
C GLU A 189 -14.54 -10.07 5.63
N GLN A 190 -14.71 -8.76 5.87
CA GLN A 190 -13.64 -7.75 5.97
C GLN A 190 -13.57 -7.11 7.38
N PRO A 191 -13.22 -7.86 8.44
CA PRO A 191 -13.10 -7.35 9.80
C PRO A 191 -12.01 -6.26 9.97
N ASP A 192 -12.37 -5.15 10.59
CA ASP A 192 -11.51 -3.96 10.75
C ASP A 192 -10.37 -4.17 11.75
N LEU A 193 -9.18 -3.77 11.31
CA LEU A 193 -7.94 -3.80 12.06
C LEU A 193 -7.88 -2.66 13.10
N ASN A 194 -7.63 -3.03 14.36
CA ASN A 194 -7.60 -2.09 15.49
C ASN A 194 -6.28 -1.33 15.55
N TRP A 195 -6.12 -0.33 14.67
CA TRP A 195 -4.90 0.48 14.53
C TRP A 195 -4.38 1.13 15.82
N GLU A 196 -5.18 1.27 16.88
CA GLU A 196 -4.73 1.68 18.21
C GLU A 196 -3.72 0.70 18.85
N HIS A 197 -3.79 -0.59 18.51
CA HIS A 197 -2.97 -1.65 19.11
C HIS A 197 -1.51 -1.64 18.59
N PRO A 198 -0.48 -1.35 19.42
CA PRO A 198 0.89 -1.19 18.93
C PRO A 198 1.56 -2.45 18.35
N PRO A 199 1.29 -3.69 18.83
CA PRO A 199 1.76 -4.91 18.18
C PRO A 199 1.29 -5.06 16.72
N LEU A 200 0.01 -4.81 16.46
CA LEU A 200 -0.56 -4.85 15.11
C LEU A 200 0.13 -3.88 14.16
N ARG A 201 0.31 -2.61 14.58
CA ARG A 201 1.02 -1.61 13.75
C ARG A 201 2.43 -2.08 13.39
N ARG A 202 3.14 -2.76 14.30
CA ARG A 202 4.46 -3.34 13.98
C ARG A 202 4.37 -4.43 12.93
N ALA A 203 3.44 -5.39 13.06
CA ALA A 203 3.23 -6.44 12.07
C ALA A 203 2.88 -5.88 10.67
N ILE A 204 2.09 -4.80 10.60
CA ILE A 204 1.83 -4.07 9.36
C ILE A 204 3.12 -3.44 8.79
N HIS A 205 3.96 -2.84 9.64
CA HIS A 205 5.27 -2.33 9.20
C HIS A 205 6.25 -3.44 8.77
N ASP A 206 6.12 -4.66 9.31
CA ASP A 206 6.89 -5.84 8.89
C ASP A 206 6.44 -6.34 7.50
N ILE A 207 5.13 -6.36 7.24
CA ILE A 207 4.58 -6.60 5.88
C ILE A 207 5.08 -5.55 4.88
N MET A 208 5.07 -4.27 5.26
CA MET A 208 5.60 -3.19 4.41
C MET A 208 7.08 -3.41 4.08
N ARG A 209 7.91 -3.82 5.06
CA ARG A 209 9.32 -4.19 4.82
C ARG A 209 9.46 -5.38 3.88
N PHE A 210 8.75 -6.48 4.13
CA PHE A 210 8.78 -7.69 3.30
C PHE A 210 8.51 -7.40 1.82
N TRP A 211 7.60 -6.46 1.52
CA TRP A 211 7.35 -6.02 0.15
C TRP A 211 8.42 -5.04 -0.37
N LEU A 212 8.81 -4.03 0.40
CA LEU A 212 9.83 -3.06 -0.02
C LEU A 212 11.20 -3.72 -0.27
N GLU A 213 11.56 -4.76 0.47
CA GLU A 213 12.77 -5.57 0.26
C GLU A 213 12.78 -6.27 -1.12
N ARG A 214 11.62 -6.54 -1.73
CA ARG A 214 11.48 -7.07 -3.10
C ARG A 214 11.59 -6.02 -4.20
N GLY A 215 11.46 -4.74 -3.84
CA GLY A 215 11.91 -3.63 -4.69
C GLY A 215 13.44 -3.55 -4.82
N GLY A 216 14.17 -4.31 -3.99
CA GLY A 216 15.63 -4.32 -3.93
C GLY A 216 16.17 -3.27 -2.96
N LEU A 217 17.13 -3.69 -2.13
CA LEU A 217 18.08 -2.75 -1.52
C LEU A 217 19.26 -2.57 -2.49
N PRO A 218 19.78 -1.34 -2.67
CA PRO A 218 20.83 -1.08 -3.64
C PRO A 218 22.15 -1.78 -3.27
N ASP A 219 22.83 -2.31 -4.29
CA ASP A 219 24.19 -2.83 -4.14
C ASP A 219 25.16 -1.70 -3.71
N ALA A 220 25.98 -1.98 -2.70
CA ALA A 220 26.99 -1.03 -2.24
C ALA A 220 28.09 -0.85 -3.32
N PRO A 221 28.55 0.39 -3.61
CA PRO A 221 29.46 0.65 -4.73
C PRO A 221 30.73 -0.22 -4.73
N VAL A 222 31.09 -0.74 -5.91
CA VAL A 222 32.27 -1.60 -6.11
C VAL A 222 33.56 -0.78 -5.98
N THR A 223 34.00 -0.64 -4.74
CA THR A 223 35.20 0.10 -4.31
C THR A 223 36.43 -0.79 -4.25
N ASP A 224 36.27 -2.08 -3.95
CA ASP A 224 37.31 -3.10 -4.11
C ASP A 224 36.88 -4.17 -5.12
N ARG A 225 37.56 -4.21 -6.27
CA ARG A 225 37.27 -5.16 -7.36
C ARG A 225 37.86 -6.56 -7.15
N THR A 226 38.53 -6.81 -6.03
CA THR A 226 39.12 -8.12 -5.68
C THR A 226 38.18 -9.01 -4.84
N THR A 227 37.06 -8.45 -4.40
CA THR A 227 36.05 -9.11 -3.54
C THR A 227 34.64 -8.91 -4.09
N THR A 228 33.76 -9.89 -3.89
CA THR A 228 32.32 -9.79 -4.18
C THR A 228 31.55 -9.01 -3.09
N TRP A 229 32.21 -8.63 -2.00
CA TRP A 229 31.59 -7.99 -0.83
C TRP A 229 32.11 -6.56 -0.66
N GLN A 230 31.21 -5.58 -0.57
CA GLN A 230 31.53 -4.15 -0.50
C GLN A 230 31.07 -3.53 0.84
N GLN A 231 31.62 -2.38 1.22
CA GLN A 231 31.20 -1.67 2.45
C GLN A 231 29.90 -0.89 2.25
N ALA A 232 28.78 -1.48 2.67
CA ALA A 232 27.45 -0.89 2.68
C ALA A 232 27.21 0.22 3.74
N THR A 233 28.27 0.77 4.35
CA THR A 233 28.22 1.66 5.53
C THR A 233 27.36 2.92 5.32
N ILE A 234 27.24 3.38 4.07
CA ILE A 234 26.41 4.51 3.67
C ILE A 234 24.89 4.27 3.84
N HIS A 235 24.45 3.01 3.93
CA HIS A 235 23.04 2.64 4.01
C HIS A 235 22.52 2.44 5.44
N TYR A 236 23.36 2.54 6.48
CA TYR A 236 22.94 2.24 7.87
C TYR A 236 23.62 3.05 9.00
N ALA A 237 24.53 3.99 8.72
CA ALA A 237 25.32 4.65 9.75
C ALA A 237 24.75 6.02 10.24
N ALA A 238 23.94 5.96 11.29
CA ALA A 238 23.61 7.05 12.25
C ALA A 238 22.68 8.20 11.82
N GLY A 239 21.37 7.96 11.90
CA GLY A 239 20.41 8.96 12.38
C GLY A 239 20.48 9.12 13.92
N PRO A 240 20.61 10.33 14.50
CA PRO A 240 20.87 10.51 15.93
C PRO A 240 19.61 10.41 16.81
N ARG A 241 18.99 9.21 16.83
CA ARG A 241 17.54 8.98 16.89
C ARG A 241 16.84 9.64 15.72
N LEU A 242 15.90 8.91 15.16
CA LEU A 242 14.76 9.50 14.48
C LEU A 242 15.40 10.46 13.39
N HIS A 243 14.89 11.58 12.96
CA HIS A 243 13.66 12.18 13.37
C HIS A 243 12.48 11.60 12.57
N GLU A 244 12.47 10.29 12.25
CA GLU A 244 13.22 9.52 11.19
C GLU A 244 12.10 9.31 10.15
N TYR A 245 11.18 8.40 10.53
CA TYR A 245 10.26 7.66 9.67
C TYR A 245 9.26 8.53 8.90
N LEU A 246 9.02 9.77 9.34
CA LEU A 246 8.13 10.72 8.67
C LEU A 246 8.86 11.68 7.72
N LYS A 247 10.13 11.99 7.98
CA LYS A 247 10.98 12.65 6.98
C LYS A 247 11.46 11.66 5.93
N GLU A 248 11.70 10.40 6.29
CA GLU A 248 12.06 9.34 5.35
C GLU A 248 10.96 9.12 4.32
N ILE A 249 9.72 8.82 4.76
CA ILE A 249 8.60 8.69 3.84
C ILE A 249 8.42 10.00 3.04
N GLY A 250 8.46 11.17 3.67
CA GLY A 250 8.27 12.44 2.97
C GLY A 250 9.38 12.84 1.96
N ALA A 251 10.65 12.47 2.19
CA ALA A 251 11.80 12.98 1.44
C ALA A 251 12.43 12.00 0.44
N ILE A 252 12.31 10.68 0.65
CA ILE A 252 12.52 9.68 -0.41
C ILE A 252 11.56 9.97 -1.55
N LEU A 253 10.31 10.22 -1.16
CA LEU A 253 9.32 10.80 -2.01
C LEU A 253 9.83 12.13 -2.59
N GLU A 254 10.36 13.08 -1.80
CA GLU A 254 10.66 14.44 -2.29
C GLU A 254 11.78 14.70 -3.36
N GLU A 255 12.44 13.70 -4.00
CA GLU A 255 13.61 13.95 -4.90
C GLU A 255 13.60 13.53 -6.43
N TYR A 256 12.48 13.09 -7.08
CA TYR A 256 12.41 12.83 -8.57
C TYR A 256 11.19 13.36 -9.52
N GLY A 257 10.00 13.82 -9.04
CA GLY A 257 8.82 14.65 -9.57
C GLY A 257 7.28 14.42 -9.09
N ALA A 258 6.57 15.06 -8.07
CA ALA A 258 5.51 14.44 -7.12
C ALA A 258 3.95 14.65 -7.02
N PHE A 259 3.18 13.55 -6.74
CA PHE A 259 2.00 13.47 -5.81
C PHE A 259 1.62 12.01 -5.43
N SER A 260 1.13 11.68 -4.20
CA SER A 260 0.91 10.27 -3.72
C SER A 260 -0.57 10.00 -3.53
N VAL A 261 -1.05 8.88 -4.05
CA VAL A 261 -2.48 8.64 -4.21
C VAL A 261 -3.02 7.83 -3.02
N ASP A 262 -4.03 8.38 -2.34
CA ASP A 262 -4.75 7.75 -1.24
C ASP A 262 -6.18 7.41 -1.70
N GLY A 263 -6.58 6.15 -1.49
CA GLY A 263 -7.94 5.64 -1.74
C GLY A 263 -8.92 5.87 -0.57
N THR A 264 -8.60 6.76 0.37
CA THR A 264 -9.27 7.01 1.67
C THR A 264 -9.13 5.85 2.69
N PHE A 265 -8.96 4.60 2.22
CA PHE A 265 -8.85 3.41 3.07
C PHE A 265 -7.78 2.40 2.60
N ILE A 266 -7.03 2.74 1.55
CA ILE A 266 -6.03 1.87 0.91
C ILE A 266 -4.69 2.61 0.93
N PHE A 267 -3.67 1.98 1.50
CA PHE A 267 -2.29 2.46 1.37
C PHE A 267 -1.70 1.89 0.08
N THR A 268 -0.70 2.57 -0.50
CA THR A 268 -0.17 2.20 -1.81
C THR A 268 1.35 2.21 -1.76
N LEU A 269 1.97 1.04 -1.93
CA LEU A 269 3.43 0.83 -1.88
C LEU A 269 4.04 0.98 -3.28
N CYS A 270 5.24 1.55 -3.39
CA CYS A 270 5.96 1.69 -4.66
C CYS A 270 7.37 1.06 -4.58
N PHE A 271 7.74 0.36 -5.65
CA PHE A 271 9.05 -0.22 -5.91
C PHE A 271 9.68 0.55 -7.09
N GLN A 272 10.68 1.37 -6.77
CA GLN A 272 11.40 2.20 -7.73
C GLN A 272 12.71 1.51 -8.17
N ASP A 273 13.05 1.61 -9.45
CA ASP A 273 14.35 1.18 -9.98
C ASP A 273 15.47 2.09 -9.43
N SER A 274 16.32 1.53 -8.57
CA SER A 274 17.40 2.26 -7.89
C SER A 274 18.61 2.59 -8.79
N SER A 275 18.64 2.15 -10.05
CA SER A 275 19.76 2.40 -10.97
C SER A 275 19.71 3.77 -11.68
N ARG A 276 18.66 4.57 -11.45
CA ARG A 276 18.28 5.70 -12.33
C ARG A 276 18.81 7.09 -11.96
N GLU A 277 19.73 7.20 -11.01
CA GLU A 277 20.41 8.48 -10.70
C GLU A 277 21.63 8.75 -11.60
N GLU A 278 21.41 9.03 -12.89
CA GLU A 278 22.45 9.62 -13.75
C GLU A 278 22.03 10.96 -14.39
N GLY A 279 22.71 12.02 -13.95
CA GLY A 279 23.37 12.95 -14.88
C GLY A 279 22.53 14.03 -15.59
N TRP A 280 22.11 15.08 -14.87
CA TRP A 280 21.81 16.38 -15.48
C TRP A 280 22.58 17.52 -14.79
N ILE A 281 23.71 17.90 -15.38
CA ILE A 281 24.43 19.15 -15.09
C ILE A 281 24.05 20.16 -16.19
N PHE A 282 23.28 21.20 -15.84
CA PHE A 282 23.32 22.54 -16.46
C PHE A 282 22.73 23.58 -15.51
#